data_AF-A0A3P6CBR8-F1
#
_entry.id   AF-A0A3P6CBR8-F1
#
_cell.length_a   1.000
_cell.length_b   1.000
_cell.length_c   1.000
_cell.angle_alpha   90.00
_cell.angle_beta   90.00
_cell.angle_gamma   90.00
#
_symmetry.space_group_name_H-M   'P 1'
#
loop_
_entity.id
_entity.type
_entity.pdbx_description
1 polymer ?
#
loop_
_entity_poly.entity_id
_entity_poly.type
_entity_poly.pdbx_seq_one_letter_code
_entity_poly.pdbx_strand_id
1 'polypeptide(L)'
;MYRTAAKRLLGAGLTTSRLLRSPKLTSSTIIPSSHTSNLCTSSMSNTESPISNQSGPTSAGEGPRRKPRPEFQEEQARVLSASLRHVARLGWTEEAMMAGSRDVGVSPSIVGSFSRKEAALVEHFMDECLQLLVDRVDSGLDLQNLIPSERISKLVRVRLEMQVPYISKWPQALSIQAHPVNVPTSFKQRAMLVDEMWHSVGDGASDLDWYVKRTVLGGVYSTTEIYMLTDDSPAEYRETWEFLDDRVKDAFDLKKSIQEAKYFAQDIGAGVGKSFQGLMNGVMQTMSTRGGRSSSAF
;
A
#
# COMPACT_ATOMS: atom_id res chain seq x y z
N MET A 1 -9.82 9.22 -12.29
CA MET A 1 -8.83 8.43 -13.07
C MET A 1 -8.09 7.35 -12.26
N TYR A 2 -8.20 7.27 -10.92
CA TYR A 2 -7.40 6.34 -10.09
C TYR A 2 -8.02 4.94 -9.87
N ARG A 3 -9.36 4.80 -9.90
CA ARG A 3 -10.04 3.49 -9.82
C ARG A 3 -9.59 2.50 -10.91
N THR A 4 -9.17 2.99 -12.08
CA THR A 4 -8.71 2.15 -13.19
C THR A 4 -7.25 1.71 -13.03
N ALA A 5 -6.40 2.47 -12.34
CA ALA A 5 -5.01 2.10 -12.10
C ALA A 5 -4.89 1.07 -10.97
N ALA A 6 -5.65 1.23 -9.89
CA ALA A 6 -5.74 0.24 -8.81
C ALA A 6 -6.34 -1.09 -9.33
N LYS A 7 -7.44 -1.04 -10.09
CA LYS A 7 -8.01 -2.24 -10.74
C LYS A 7 -7.10 -2.87 -11.79
N ARG A 8 -6.24 -2.11 -12.48
CA ARG A 8 -5.26 -2.69 -13.44
C ARG A 8 -4.03 -3.28 -12.75
N LEU A 9 -3.66 -2.80 -11.57
CA LEU A 9 -2.58 -3.36 -10.76
C LEU A 9 -3.05 -4.58 -9.96
N LEU A 10 -4.30 -4.59 -9.49
CA LEU A 10 -4.88 -5.66 -8.66
C LEU A 10 -5.70 -6.69 -9.46
N GLY A 11 -6.07 -6.39 -10.71
CA GLY A 11 -7.06 -7.14 -11.49
C GLY A 11 -6.55 -8.29 -12.35
N ALA A 12 -5.41 -8.91 -12.02
CA ALA A 12 -4.92 -10.08 -12.76
C ALA A 12 -5.13 -11.43 -12.04
N GLY A 13 -5.77 -11.50 -10.86
CA GLY A 13 -5.92 -12.82 -10.22
C GLY A 13 -6.75 -12.96 -8.94
N LEU A 14 -7.62 -12.03 -8.57
CA LEU A 14 -8.44 -12.16 -7.36
C LEU A 14 -9.93 -12.14 -7.71
N THR A 15 -10.43 -13.29 -8.17
CA THR A 15 -11.86 -13.59 -8.17
C THR A 15 -12.27 -14.01 -6.76
N THR A 16 -12.93 -13.09 -6.06
CA THR A 16 -13.43 -13.24 -4.69
C THR A 16 -14.37 -14.43 -4.57
N SER A 17 -13.90 -15.51 -3.94
CA SER A 17 -14.76 -16.59 -3.45
C SER A 17 -15.09 -16.33 -1.99
N ARG A 18 -16.31 -15.83 -1.73
CA ARG A 18 -16.92 -15.85 -0.39
C ARG A 18 -16.82 -17.26 0.19
N LEU A 19 -16.41 -17.39 1.45
CA LEU A 19 -16.94 -18.30 2.46
C LEU A 19 -16.04 -18.22 3.72
N LEU A 20 -16.45 -17.42 4.72
CA LEU A 20 -15.95 -17.59 6.09
C LEU A 20 -17.15 -17.88 6.98
N ARG A 21 -17.43 -19.19 7.13
CA ARG A 21 -18.20 -19.75 8.24
C ARG A 21 -17.18 -20.42 9.15
N SER A 22 -17.01 -19.89 10.35
CA SER A 22 -16.12 -20.42 11.38
C SER A 22 -16.67 -21.72 11.98
N PRO A 23 -15.82 -22.73 12.30
CA PRO A 23 -16.18 -23.78 13.22
C PRO A 23 -15.39 -23.69 14.54
N LYS A 24 -16.12 -24.02 15.62
CA LYS A 24 -15.64 -24.18 16.99
C LYS A 24 -14.78 -25.44 17.12
N LEU A 25 -13.75 -25.37 17.97
CA LEU A 25 -12.91 -26.50 18.38
C LEU A 25 -13.63 -27.40 19.38
N THR A 26 -13.63 -28.70 19.14
CA THR A 26 -13.81 -29.73 20.18
C THR A 26 -12.83 -30.88 19.98
N SER A 27 -12.43 -31.46 21.10
CA SER A 27 -11.20 -32.21 21.34
C SER A 27 -11.33 -33.74 21.17
N SER A 28 -10.19 -34.35 20.81
CA SER A 28 -9.65 -35.66 21.24
C SER A 28 -10.32 -37.00 20.86
N THR A 29 -9.54 -37.94 20.29
CA THR A 29 -8.99 -39.19 20.92
C THR A 29 -8.69 -40.29 19.86
N ILE A 30 -7.41 -40.56 19.55
CA ILE A 30 -6.57 -41.78 19.78
C ILE A 30 -7.25 -43.17 19.53
N ILE A 31 -6.69 -43.98 18.60
CA ILE A 31 -6.07 -45.35 18.77
C ILE A 31 -6.01 -46.11 17.41
N PRO A 32 -5.02 -47.01 17.19
CA PRO A 32 -4.47 -47.40 15.89
C PRO A 32 -4.78 -48.86 15.48
N SER A 33 -4.39 -49.28 14.27
CA SER A 33 -4.06 -50.68 13.97
C SER A 33 -3.26 -50.85 12.68
N SER A 34 -2.60 -51.99 12.63
CA SER A 34 -1.38 -52.38 11.92
C SER A 34 -1.62 -53.36 10.75
N HIS A 35 -0.51 -53.72 10.08
CA HIS A 35 -0.32 -54.87 9.16
C HIS A 35 -0.86 -54.64 7.73
N THR A 36 -0.25 -55.08 6.62
CA THR A 36 0.73 -56.14 6.33
C THR A 36 1.48 -55.83 5.03
N SER A 37 2.70 -56.36 4.95
CA SER A 37 3.57 -56.55 3.78
C SER A 37 2.92 -57.24 2.57
N ASN A 38 3.39 -56.93 1.36
CA ASN A 38 3.66 -57.93 0.31
C ASN A 38 4.74 -57.41 -0.66
N LEU A 39 5.87 -58.12 -0.70
CA LEU A 39 6.83 -58.11 -1.80
C LEU A 39 6.29 -59.00 -2.92
N CYS A 40 6.47 -58.58 -4.18
CA CYS A 40 6.58 -59.51 -5.31
C CYS A 40 7.67 -59.01 -6.27
N THR A 41 8.71 -59.84 -6.37
CA THR A 41 9.81 -59.84 -7.34
C THR A 41 9.42 -60.48 -8.65
N SER A 42 9.83 -59.88 -9.77
CA SER A 42 10.19 -60.48 -11.07
C SER A 42 10.19 -59.35 -12.11
N SER A 43 11.06 -59.22 -13.10
CA SER A 43 12.23 -59.95 -13.60
C SER A 43 12.77 -59.11 -14.76
N MET A 44 14.06 -59.21 -15.03
CA MET A 44 14.76 -58.42 -16.06
C MET A 44 14.37 -58.83 -17.49
N SER A 45 14.33 -57.85 -18.39
CA SER A 45 14.61 -58.07 -19.82
C SER A 45 15.22 -56.80 -20.41
N ASN A 46 16.51 -56.89 -20.73
CA ASN A 46 17.26 -55.92 -21.53
C ASN A 46 16.84 -56.03 -22.99
N THR A 47 16.65 -54.89 -23.66
CA THR A 47 16.82 -54.79 -25.12
C THR A 47 17.53 -53.49 -25.44
N GLU A 48 18.71 -53.61 -26.04
CA GLU A 48 19.58 -52.53 -26.49
C GLU A 48 19.17 -51.97 -27.86
N SER A 49 19.49 -50.68 -28.03
CA SER A 49 19.88 -49.95 -29.27
C SER A 49 18.80 -49.33 -30.18
N PRO A 50 19.11 -48.25 -30.95
CA PRO A 50 20.39 -47.56 -31.11
C PRO A 50 20.37 -46.03 -30.83
N ILE A 51 21.58 -45.54 -30.55
CA ILE A 51 21.99 -44.13 -30.44
C ILE A 51 21.81 -43.42 -31.79
N SER A 52 21.05 -42.31 -31.83
CA SER A 52 21.17 -41.32 -32.91
C SER A 52 21.83 -40.06 -32.36
N ASN A 53 23.12 -39.89 -32.67
CA ASN A 53 23.84 -38.64 -32.44
C ASN A 53 23.32 -37.59 -33.42
N GLN A 54 22.69 -36.53 -32.92
CA GLN A 54 22.60 -35.26 -33.64
C GLN A 54 23.17 -34.15 -32.74
N SER A 55 24.42 -33.83 -33.02
CA SER A 55 25.13 -32.68 -32.51
C SER A 55 24.60 -31.43 -33.21
N GLY A 56 23.80 -30.62 -32.51
CA GLY A 56 23.43 -29.26 -32.90
C GLY A 56 24.00 -28.26 -31.90
N PRO A 57 24.49 -27.09 -32.33
CA PRO A 57 25.30 -26.22 -31.50
C PRO A 57 24.47 -25.61 -30.36
N THR A 58 25.04 -25.67 -29.15
CA THR A 58 24.57 -24.97 -27.95
C THR A 58 24.64 -23.47 -28.19
N SER A 59 23.57 -22.87 -28.72
CA SER A 59 23.35 -21.43 -28.54
C SER A 59 22.83 -21.23 -27.12
N ALA A 60 23.70 -20.70 -26.27
CA ALA A 60 23.30 -20.07 -25.01
C ALA A 60 22.52 -18.81 -25.36
N GLY A 61 21.27 -18.99 -25.80
CA GLY A 61 20.31 -17.92 -25.99
C GLY A 61 19.70 -17.61 -24.64
N GLU A 62 20.10 -16.48 -24.06
CA GLU A 62 19.42 -15.84 -22.94
C GLU A 62 17.99 -15.51 -23.39
N GLY A 63 17.08 -16.45 -23.16
CA GLY A 63 15.68 -16.30 -23.54
C GLY A 63 15.03 -15.16 -22.75
N PRO A 64 14.18 -14.32 -23.38
CA PRO A 64 13.47 -13.26 -22.67
C PRO A 64 12.64 -13.87 -21.53
N ARG A 65 12.73 -13.32 -20.32
CA ARG A 65 11.97 -13.74 -19.12
C ARG A 65 10.50 -13.96 -19.49
N ARG A 66 10.13 -15.23 -19.71
CA ARG A 66 8.79 -15.63 -20.07
C ARG A 66 7.88 -15.29 -18.89
N LYS A 67 6.92 -14.38 -19.10
CA LYS A 67 5.92 -14.03 -18.08
C LYS A 67 5.25 -15.33 -17.59
N PRO A 68 5.05 -15.49 -16.27
CA PRO A 68 4.39 -16.68 -15.75
C PRO A 68 3.01 -16.87 -16.39
N ARG A 69 2.58 -18.11 -16.60
CA ARG A 69 1.24 -18.41 -17.12
C ARG A 69 0.18 -17.88 -16.13
N PRO A 70 -1.00 -17.42 -16.57
CA PRO A 70 -2.05 -16.91 -15.68
C PRO A 70 -2.41 -17.88 -14.55
N GLU A 71 -2.57 -19.16 -14.85
CA GLU A 71 -2.83 -20.23 -13.87
C GLU A 71 -1.78 -20.26 -12.73
N PHE A 72 -0.52 -20.00 -13.06
CA PHE A 72 0.57 -19.99 -12.08
C PHE A 72 0.51 -18.77 -11.15
N GLN A 73 0.07 -17.62 -11.67
CA GLN A 73 -0.11 -16.40 -10.86
C GLN A 73 -1.29 -16.56 -9.90
N GLU A 74 -2.36 -17.23 -10.35
CA GLU A 74 -3.50 -17.57 -9.50
C GLU A 74 -3.10 -18.54 -8.38
N GLU A 75 -2.26 -19.55 -8.67
CA GLU A 75 -1.69 -20.41 -7.63
C GLU A 75 -0.87 -19.63 -6.61
N GLN A 76 0.00 -18.72 -7.05
CA GLN A 76 0.78 -17.86 -6.16
C GLN A 76 -0.13 -17.01 -5.26
N ALA A 77 -1.17 -16.38 -5.81
CA ALA A 77 -2.11 -15.58 -5.04
C ALA A 77 -2.87 -16.42 -3.99
N ARG A 78 -3.33 -17.63 -4.36
CA ARG A 78 -3.98 -18.56 -3.43
C ARG A 78 -3.05 -18.95 -2.28
N VAL A 79 -1.78 -19.22 -2.59
CA VAL A 79 -0.78 -19.55 -1.57
C VAL A 79 -0.56 -18.37 -0.63
N LEU A 80 -0.34 -17.16 -1.13
CA LEU A 80 -0.11 -15.97 -0.30
C LEU A 80 -1.30 -15.70 0.63
N SER A 81 -2.53 -15.73 0.12
CA SER A 81 -3.74 -15.53 0.92
C SER A 81 -3.89 -16.61 2.01
N ALA A 82 -3.66 -17.89 1.66
CA ALA A 82 -3.68 -18.99 2.63
C ALA A 82 -2.59 -18.87 3.71
N SER A 83 -1.43 -18.30 3.36
CA SER A 83 -0.27 -18.13 4.24
C SER A 83 -0.52 -17.15 5.38
N LEU A 84 -1.37 -16.14 5.17
CA LEU A 84 -1.70 -15.13 6.19
C LEU A 84 -2.24 -15.77 7.47
N ARG A 85 -2.99 -16.87 7.37
CA ARG A 85 -3.52 -17.63 8.52
C ARG A 85 -2.44 -18.17 9.44
N HIS A 86 -1.22 -18.33 8.93
CA HIS A 86 -0.08 -18.85 9.70
C HIS A 86 0.83 -17.75 10.24
N VAL A 87 0.68 -16.50 9.78
CA VAL A 87 1.58 -15.38 10.13
C VAL A 87 1.58 -15.09 11.62
N ALA A 88 0.42 -15.10 12.29
CA ALA A 88 0.36 -14.84 13.73
C ALA A 88 1.25 -15.80 14.56
N ARG A 89 1.40 -17.04 14.09
CA ARG A 89 2.19 -18.09 14.75
C ARG A 89 3.63 -18.16 14.23
N LEU A 90 3.81 -18.17 12.91
CA LEU A 90 5.10 -18.41 12.25
C LEU A 90 5.86 -17.12 11.91
N GLY A 91 5.19 -15.98 11.91
CA GLY A 91 5.72 -14.71 11.43
C GLY A 91 5.60 -14.54 9.92
N TRP A 92 6.16 -13.46 9.42
CA TRP A 92 6.26 -13.15 7.99
C TRP A 92 7.45 -13.91 7.40
N THR A 93 7.30 -15.22 7.22
CA THR A 93 8.40 -16.13 6.85
C THR A 93 8.05 -17.09 5.71
N GLU A 94 9.07 -17.69 5.08
CA GLU A 94 8.89 -18.78 4.12
C GLU A 94 8.15 -19.99 4.74
N GLU A 95 8.29 -20.27 6.03
CA GLU A 95 7.55 -21.35 6.70
C GLU A 95 6.04 -21.10 6.72
N ALA A 96 5.61 -19.85 6.90
CA ALA A 96 4.20 -19.47 6.75
C ALA A 96 3.72 -19.70 5.31
N MET A 97 4.57 -19.40 4.33
CA MET A 97 4.27 -19.63 2.91
C MET A 97 4.16 -21.12 2.56
N MET A 98 5.09 -21.93 3.07
CA MET A 98 5.06 -23.38 2.91
C MET A 98 3.81 -23.99 3.58
N ALA A 99 3.42 -23.50 4.77
CA ALA A 99 2.19 -23.92 5.42
C ALA A 99 0.94 -23.55 4.60
N GLY A 100 0.87 -22.31 4.11
CA GLY A 100 -0.21 -21.85 3.23
C GLY A 100 -0.32 -22.68 1.95
N SER A 101 0.82 -23.08 1.35
CA SER A 101 0.81 -23.93 0.15
C SER A 101 0.17 -25.30 0.39
N ARG A 102 0.44 -25.91 1.54
CA ARG A 102 -0.13 -27.20 1.92
C ARG A 102 -1.64 -27.10 2.13
N ASP A 103 -2.12 -26.00 2.72
CA ASP A 103 -3.56 -25.78 2.94
C ASP A 103 -4.37 -25.72 1.64
N VAL A 104 -3.76 -25.27 0.54
CA VAL A 104 -4.42 -25.14 -0.78
C VAL A 104 -4.04 -26.26 -1.75
N GLY A 105 -3.37 -27.31 -1.27
CA GLY A 105 -3.00 -28.47 -2.09
C GLY A 105 -1.91 -28.21 -3.13
N VAL A 106 -1.10 -27.17 -2.95
CA VAL A 106 0.02 -26.81 -3.83
C VAL A 106 1.34 -27.26 -3.21
N SER A 107 2.29 -27.74 -4.05
CA SER A 107 3.61 -28.16 -3.59
C SER A 107 4.38 -27.00 -2.91
N PRO A 108 5.02 -27.21 -1.75
CA PRO A 108 5.83 -26.19 -1.07
C PRO A 108 6.96 -25.61 -1.93
N SER A 109 7.39 -26.32 -2.98
CA SER A 109 8.37 -25.81 -3.96
C SER A 109 7.93 -24.53 -4.66
N ILE A 110 6.63 -24.21 -4.68
CA ILE A 110 6.12 -22.93 -5.22
C ILE A 110 6.70 -21.73 -4.47
N VAL A 111 7.10 -21.87 -3.20
CA VAL A 111 7.72 -20.79 -2.42
C VAL A 111 9.01 -20.29 -3.08
N GLY A 112 9.77 -21.18 -3.71
CA GLY A 112 10.97 -20.82 -4.48
C GLY A 112 10.71 -19.96 -5.72
N SER A 113 9.44 -19.84 -6.16
CA SER A 113 9.07 -19.02 -7.32
C SER A 113 8.85 -17.54 -6.99
N PHE A 114 8.71 -17.18 -5.71
CA PHE A 114 8.53 -15.78 -5.28
C PHE A 114 9.89 -15.08 -5.22
N SER A 115 10.14 -14.12 -6.13
CA SER A 115 11.45 -13.46 -6.24
C SER A 115 11.92 -12.76 -4.96
N ARG A 116 10.99 -12.30 -4.12
CA ARG A 116 11.28 -11.60 -2.85
C ARG A 116 10.63 -12.24 -1.63
N LYS A 117 10.17 -13.50 -1.78
CA LYS A 117 9.73 -14.37 -0.69
C LYS A 117 8.83 -13.66 0.33
N GLU A 118 9.28 -13.45 1.56
CA GLU A 118 8.54 -12.83 2.66
C GLU A 118 8.02 -11.44 2.30
N ALA A 119 8.78 -10.67 1.51
CA ALA A 119 8.31 -9.37 1.05
C ALA A 119 7.08 -9.48 0.15
N ALA A 120 6.97 -10.53 -0.66
CA ALA A 120 5.78 -10.77 -1.47
C ALA A 120 4.56 -11.09 -0.58
N LEU A 121 4.77 -11.74 0.56
CA LEU A 121 3.70 -12.00 1.54
C LEU A 121 3.24 -10.72 2.23
N VAL A 122 4.17 -9.87 2.68
CA VAL A 122 3.82 -8.56 3.27
C VAL A 122 3.12 -7.69 2.25
N GLU A 123 3.61 -7.64 1.01
CA GLU A 123 3.00 -6.85 -0.06
C GLU A 123 1.58 -7.30 -0.39
N HIS A 124 1.36 -8.61 -0.46
CA HIS A 124 0.04 -9.18 -0.67
C HIS A 124 -0.94 -8.74 0.42
N PHE A 125 -0.53 -8.78 1.68
CA PHE A 125 -1.35 -8.29 2.78
C PHE A 125 -1.64 -6.78 2.68
N MET A 126 -0.64 -5.97 2.30
CA MET A 126 -0.83 -4.53 2.10
C MET A 126 -1.83 -4.23 0.98
N ASP A 127 -1.77 -4.99 -0.13
CA ASP A 127 -2.70 -4.89 -1.25
C ASP A 127 -4.11 -5.35 -0.87
N GLU A 128 -4.25 -6.47 -0.15
CA GLU A 128 -5.54 -6.94 0.38
C GLU A 128 -6.16 -5.90 1.33
N CYS A 129 -5.38 -5.31 2.23
CA CYS A 129 -5.88 -4.25 3.13
C CYS A 129 -6.35 -3.01 2.38
N LEU A 130 -5.63 -2.59 1.33
CA LEU A 130 -6.06 -1.46 0.50
C LEU A 130 -7.37 -1.78 -0.20
N GLN A 131 -7.50 -2.97 -0.81
CA GLN A 131 -8.74 -3.38 -1.47
C GLN A 131 -9.90 -3.46 -0.48
N LEU A 132 -9.68 -4.01 0.72
CA LEU A 132 -10.69 -4.05 1.77
C LEU A 132 -11.11 -2.66 2.25
N LEU A 133 -10.19 -1.69 2.31
CA LEU A 133 -10.52 -0.31 2.64
C LEU A 133 -11.43 0.31 1.57
N VAL A 134 -11.07 0.14 0.29
CA VAL A 134 -11.89 0.60 -0.86
C VAL A 134 -13.28 -0.03 -0.80
N ASP A 135 -13.37 -1.34 -0.59
CA ASP A 135 -14.65 -2.06 -0.52
C ASP A 135 -15.51 -1.57 0.66
N ARG A 136 -14.90 -1.26 1.82
CA ARG A 136 -15.61 -0.66 2.96
C ARG A 136 -16.14 0.73 2.62
N VAL A 137 -15.35 1.56 1.94
CA VAL A 137 -15.79 2.89 1.48
C VAL A 137 -16.96 2.76 0.50
N ASP A 138 -16.84 1.90 -0.52
CA ASP A 138 -17.86 1.68 -1.55
C ASP A 138 -19.15 1.06 -0.98
N SER A 139 -19.06 0.23 0.06
CA SER A 139 -20.22 -0.38 0.73
C SER A 139 -20.91 0.52 1.76
N GLY A 140 -20.49 1.78 1.88
CA GLY A 140 -21.19 2.78 2.70
C GLY A 140 -20.59 2.95 4.10
N LEU A 141 -19.25 2.84 4.24
CA LEU A 141 -18.57 3.32 5.45
C LEU A 141 -19.09 4.73 5.77
N ASP A 142 -19.61 4.91 6.98
CA ASP A 142 -20.29 6.15 7.39
C ASP A 142 -19.28 7.30 7.51
N LEU A 143 -19.01 7.94 6.38
CA LEU A 143 -18.13 9.10 6.23
C LEU A 143 -18.93 10.37 5.98
N GLN A 144 -20.17 10.26 5.49
CA GLN A 144 -20.91 11.41 4.95
C GLN A 144 -21.25 12.46 6.01
N ASN A 145 -21.51 12.03 7.24
CA ASN A 145 -21.86 12.92 8.35
C ASN A 145 -20.65 13.50 9.10
N LEU A 146 -19.45 13.03 8.76
CA LEU A 146 -18.21 13.42 9.44
C LEU A 146 -17.56 14.61 8.77
N ILE A 147 -16.88 15.46 9.55
CA ILE A 147 -16.01 16.49 8.98
C ILE A 147 -14.75 15.85 8.35
N PRO A 148 -14.04 16.52 7.43
CA PRO A 148 -12.90 15.93 6.72
C PRO A 148 -11.80 15.34 7.62
N SER A 149 -11.52 15.93 8.79
CA SER A 149 -10.55 15.39 9.75
C SER A 149 -11.02 14.07 10.35
N GLU A 150 -12.25 14.00 10.83
CA GLU A 150 -12.86 12.78 11.35
C GLU A 150 -12.93 11.67 10.30
N ARG A 151 -13.19 12.02 9.02
CA ARG A 151 -13.12 11.06 7.90
C ARG A 151 -11.72 10.45 7.77
N ILE A 152 -10.68 11.29 7.83
CA ILE A 152 -9.28 10.82 7.78
C ILE A 152 -8.98 9.92 8.98
N SER A 153 -9.27 10.36 10.21
CA SER A 153 -9.07 9.55 11.42
C SER A 153 -9.75 8.19 11.28
N LYS A 154 -11.01 8.16 10.85
CA LYS A 154 -11.77 6.92 10.65
C LYS A 154 -11.16 6.00 9.60
N LEU A 155 -10.72 6.53 8.46
CA LEU A 155 -10.06 5.75 7.41
C LEU A 155 -8.73 5.17 7.87
N VAL A 156 -7.89 5.97 8.55
CA VAL A 156 -6.60 5.52 9.10
C VAL A 156 -6.83 4.45 10.16
N ARG A 157 -7.76 4.66 11.09
CA ARG A 157 -8.14 3.68 12.10
C ARG A 157 -8.60 2.36 11.48
N VAL A 158 -9.57 2.41 10.56
CA VAL A 158 -10.07 1.21 9.85
C VAL A 158 -8.94 0.44 9.18
N ARG A 159 -7.97 1.14 8.59
CA ARG A 159 -6.81 0.51 7.95
C ARG A 159 -5.85 -0.12 8.97
N LEU A 160 -5.57 0.56 10.08
CA LEU A 160 -4.67 0.06 11.13
C LEU A 160 -5.29 -1.13 11.89
N GLU A 161 -6.61 -1.12 12.10
CA GLU A 161 -7.35 -2.25 12.71
C GLU A 161 -7.17 -3.56 11.95
N MET A 162 -6.95 -3.53 10.63
CA MET A 162 -6.67 -4.73 9.84
C MET A 162 -5.35 -5.41 10.21
N GLN A 163 -4.44 -4.70 10.89
CA GLN A 163 -3.14 -5.21 11.34
C GLN A 163 -3.19 -5.88 12.71
N VAL A 164 -4.26 -5.65 13.48
CA VAL A 164 -4.43 -6.17 14.85
C VAL A 164 -4.19 -7.68 14.95
N PRO A 165 -4.69 -8.54 14.04
CA PRO A 165 -4.42 -9.99 14.10
C PRO A 165 -2.94 -10.36 13.96
N TYR A 166 -2.12 -9.46 13.44
CA TYR A 166 -0.71 -9.67 13.11
C TYR A 166 0.23 -8.75 13.92
N ILE A 167 -0.30 -7.97 14.87
CA ILE A 167 0.44 -6.89 15.53
C ILE A 167 1.72 -7.38 16.23
N SER A 168 1.68 -8.57 16.84
CA SER A 168 2.83 -9.20 17.51
C SER A 168 3.98 -9.57 16.56
N LYS A 169 3.69 -9.64 15.26
CA LYS A 169 4.66 -9.90 14.19
C LYS A 169 4.80 -8.71 13.24
N TRP A 170 4.08 -7.61 13.48
CA TRP A 170 4.12 -6.45 12.60
C TRP A 170 5.48 -5.72 12.59
N PRO A 171 6.26 -5.66 13.69
CA PRO A 171 7.62 -5.13 13.63
C PRO A 171 8.51 -5.86 12.61
N GLN A 172 8.32 -7.18 12.43
CA GLN A 172 9.01 -7.95 11.39
C GLN A 172 8.58 -7.51 9.99
N ALA A 173 7.28 -7.33 9.73
CA ALA A 173 6.79 -6.83 8.44
C ALA A 173 7.32 -5.43 8.12
N LEU A 174 7.40 -4.54 9.10
CA LEU A 174 7.99 -3.20 8.92
C LEU A 174 9.48 -3.30 8.58
N SER A 175 10.23 -4.19 9.24
CA SER A 175 11.62 -4.44 8.90
C SER A 175 11.80 -4.97 7.47
N ILE A 176 10.92 -5.87 7.02
CA ILE A 176 10.92 -6.39 5.65
C ILE A 176 10.64 -5.26 4.64
N GLN A 177 9.65 -4.40 4.90
CA GLN A 177 9.31 -3.25 4.06
C GLN A 177 10.45 -2.21 3.99
N ALA A 178 11.13 -1.98 5.10
CA ALA A 178 12.23 -1.03 5.21
C ALA A 178 13.54 -1.50 4.55
N HIS A 179 13.62 -2.79 4.17
CA HIS A 179 14.78 -3.31 3.47
C HIS A 179 14.97 -2.59 2.11
N PRO A 180 16.18 -2.13 1.73
CA PRO A 180 16.39 -1.27 0.55
C PRO A 180 15.78 -1.79 -0.75
N VAL A 181 15.78 -3.11 -0.96
CA VAL A 181 15.20 -3.74 -2.16
C VAL A 181 13.66 -3.69 -2.21
N ASN A 182 13.02 -3.49 -1.06
CA ASN A 182 11.56 -3.49 -0.88
C ASN A 182 11.00 -2.07 -0.67
N VAL A 183 11.83 -1.11 -0.29
CA VAL A 183 11.44 0.29 -0.04
C VAL A 183 10.66 0.90 -1.22
N PRO A 184 11.07 0.76 -2.49
CA PRO A 184 10.33 1.36 -3.59
C PRO A 184 8.88 0.84 -3.69
N THR A 185 8.68 -0.47 -3.53
CA THR A 185 7.34 -1.07 -3.57
C THR A 185 6.51 -0.69 -2.35
N SER A 186 7.11 -0.79 -1.15
CA SER A 186 6.44 -0.46 0.11
C SER A 186 6.01 1.01 0.15
N PHE A 187 6.87 1.92 -0.33
CA PHE A 187 6.55 3.34 -0.43
C PHE A 187 5.44 3.59 -1.44
N LYS A 188 5.44 2.91 -2.59
CA LYS A 188 4.36 2.99 -3.57
C LYS A 188 3.02 2.54 -2.97
N GLN A 189 2.98 1.43 -2.23
CA GLN A 189 1.75 0.97 -1.57
C GLN A 189 1.23 1.99 -0.55
N ARG A 190 2.12 2.60 0.24
CA ARG A 190 1.76 3.67 1.18
C ARG A 190 1.24 4.92 0.47
N ALA A 191 1.86 5.33 -0.64
CA ALA A 191 1.39 6.45 -1.44
C ALA A 191 -0.01 6.19 -2.02
N MET A 192 -0.26 4.97 -2.54
CA MET A 192 -1.58 4.58 -3.05
C MET A 192 -2.64 4.57 -1.96
N LEU A 193 -2.30 4.10 -0.76
CA LEU A 193 -3.19 4.13 0.41
C LEU A 193 -3.58 5.57 0.77
N VAL A 194 -2.59 6.46 0.86
CA VAL A 194 -2.79 7.88 1.19
C VAL A 194 -3.64 8.57 0.12
N ASP A 195 -3.40 8.26 -1.16
CA ASP A 195 -4.23 8.76 -2.26
C ASP A 195 -5.69 8.31 -2.15
N GLU A 196 -5.92 7.04 -1.82
CA GLU A 196 -7.26 6.50 -1.67
C GLU A 196 -8.00 7.13 -0.49
N MET A 197 -7.30 7.38 0.63
CA MET A 197 -7.88 8.08 1.77
C MET A 197 -8.29 9.52 1.40
N TRP A 198 -7.40 10.27 0.74
CA TRP A 198 -7.73 11.62 0.27
C TRP A 198 -8.87 11.63 -0.73
N HIS A 199 -8.91 10.65 -1.63
CA HIS A 199 -10.00 10.49 -2.58
C HIS A 199 -11.34 10.23 -1.88
N SER A 200 -11.34 9.38 -0.85
CA SER A 200 -12.52 9.01 -0.06
C SER A 200 -13.08 10.18 0.78
N VAL A 201 -12.24 11.14 1.15
CA VAL A 201 -12.68 12.34 1.90
C VAL A 201 -13.48 13.32 1.03
N GLY A 202 -13.17 13.41 -0.27
CA GLY A 202 -13.82 14.30 -1.24
C GLY A 202 -13.11 15.65 -1.47
N ASP A 203 -13.54 16.35 -2.52
CA ASP A 203 -12.87 17.51 -3.15
C ASP A 203 -12.90 18.84 -2.35
N GLY A 204 -13.18 18.79 -1.04
CA GLY A 204 -13.08 19.95 -0.15
C GLY A 204 -11.63 20.31 0.23
N ALA A 205 -10.64 19.56 -0.24
CA ALA A 205 -9.23 19.72 0.10
C ALA A 205 -8.39 20.37 -1.01
N SER A 206 -9.01 21.03 -1.98
CA SER A 206 -8.43 21.31 -3.31
C SER A 206 -7.30 22.34 -3.39
N ASP A 207 -6.99 23.09 -2.32
CA ASP A 207 -6.03 24.21 -2.46
C ASP A 207 -4.58 23.90 -2.08
N LEU A 208 -4.32 22.75 -1.46
CA LEU A 208 -2.97 22.28 -1.14
C LEU A 208 -2.37 21.44 -2.27
N ASP A 209 -1.06 21.62 -2.46
CA ASP A 209 -0.26 20.78 -3.34
C ASP A 209 -0.41 19.30 -2.95
N TRP A 210 -0.53 18.45 -3.97
CA TRP A 210 -0.72 17.01 -3.79
C TRP A 210 0.43 16.35 -3.05
N TYR A 211 1.67 16.84 -3.21
CA TYR A 211 2.84 16.32 -2.49
C TYR A 211 2.73 16.63 -0.99
N VAL A 212 2.26 17.83 -0.64
CA VAL A 212 2.05 18.21 0.77
C VAL A 212 1.01 17.30 1.42
N LYS A 213 -0.10 17.05 0.74
CA LYS A 213 -1.14 16.11 1.20
C LYS A 213 -0.59 14.71 1.47
N ARG A 214 0.26 14.21 0.56
CA ARG A 214 0.91 12.90 0.71
C ARG A 214 1.89 12.87 1.86
N THR A 215 2.74 13.88 1.99
CA THR A 215 3.74 13.95 3.06
C THR A 215 3.07 14.04 4.42
N VAL A 216 2.06 14.89 4.57
CA VAL A 216 1.37 15.08 5.86
C VAL A 216 0.60 13.81 6.25
N LEU A 217 -0.29 13.30 5.39
CA LEU A 217 -1.08 12.12 5.74
C LEU A 217 -0.23 10.84 5.82
N GLY A 218 0.78 10.70 4.97
CA GLY A 218 1.74 9.61 5.05
C GLY A 218 2.56 9.64 6.35
N GLY A 219 2.91 10.85 6.82
CA GLY A 219 3.53 11.06 8.12
C GLY A 219 2.62 10.62 9.27
N VAL A 220 1.37 11.13 9.30
CA VAL A 220 0.36 10.76 10.31
C VAL A 220 0.14 9.24 10.34
N TYR A 221 -0.06 8.61 9.18
CA TYR A 221 -0.24 7.16 9.11
C TYR A 221 0.97 6.40 9.67
N SER A 222 2.18 6.78 9.24
CA SER A 222 3.39 6.03 9.61
C SER A 222 3.75 6.21 11.09
N THR A 223 3.58 7.41 11.66
CA THR A 223 3.82 7.63 13.09
C THR A 223 2.78 6.93 13.96
N THR A 224 1.51 6.93 13.54
CA THR A 224 0.43 6.21 14.24
C THR A 224 0.65 4.70 14.18
N GLU A 225 1.08 4.17 13.03
CA GLU A 225 1.41 2.75 12.87
C GLU A 225 2.55 2.32 13.80
N ILE A 226 3.58 3.15 13.96
CA ILE A 226 4.69 2.88 14.90
C ILE A 226 4.21 2.99 16.35
N TYR A 227 3.40 4.00 16.68
CA TYR A 227 2.85 4.19 18.02
C TYR A 227 1.99 2.99 18.45
N MET A 228 1.19 2.45 17.54
CA MET A 228 0.33 1.28 17.76
C MET A 228 1.11 0.02 18.18
N LEU A 229 2.40 -0.10 17.79
CA LEU A 229 3.25 -1.23 18.19
C LEU A 229 3.60 -1.22 19.68
N THR A 230 3.49 -0.06 20.33
CA THR A 230 3.88 0.16 21.73
C THR A 230 2.69 0.36 22.66
N ASP A 231 1.48 0.34 22.11
CA ASP A 231 0.24 0.58 22.85
C ASP A 231 -0.30 -0.72 23.46
N ASP A 232 -0.10 -0.87 24.77
CA ASP A 232 -0.61 -1.96 25.59
C ASP A 232 -1.92 -1.57 26.33
N SER A 233 -2.64 -0.56 25.86
CA SER A 233 -3.84 -0.06 26.54
C SER A 233 -4.92 -1.16 26.65
N PRO A 234 -5.60 -1.26 27.80
CA PRO A 234 -6.56 -2.34 28.07
C PRO A 234 -7.83 -2.26 27.22
N ALA A 235 -8.08 -1.13 26.56
CA ALA A 235 -9.23 -0.87 25.71
C ALA A 235 -8.79 -0.70 24.25
N GLU A 236 -8.52 -1.81 23.56
CA GLU A 236 -8.33 -1.92 22.11
C GLU A 236 -7.62 -0.72 21.44
N TYR A 237 -6.37 -0.45 21.86
CA TYR A 237 -5.52 0.62 21.29
C TYR A 237 -6.05 2.05 21.48
N ARG A 238 -6.71 2.34 22.60
CA ARG A 238 -7.28 3.67 22.89
C ARG A 238 -6.25 4.80 22.74
N GLU A 239 -5.04 4.60 23.27
CA GLU A 239 -3.99 5.63 23.23
C GLU A 239 -3.52 5.88 21.80
N THR A 240 -3.49 4.85 20.95
CA THR A 240 -3.22 4.99 19.52
C THR A 240 -4.28 5.85 18.81
N TRP A 241 -5.55 5.68 19.17
CA TRP A 241 -6.64 6.44 18.55
C TRP A 241 -6.65 7.90 19.02
N GLU A 242 -6.37 8.17 20.29
CA GLU A 242 -6.16 9.52 20.80
C GLU A 242 -4.96 10.20 20.12
N PHE A 243 -3.84 9.48 19.99
CA PHE A 243 -2.67 9.96 19.27
C PHE A 243 -2.98 10.27 17.80
N LEU A 244 -3.75 9.41 17.12
CA LEU A 244 -4.17 9.61 15.75
C LEU A 244 -4.99 10.89 15.59
N ASP A 245 -6.00 11.09 16.43
CA ASP A 245 -6.88 12.26 16.37
C ASP A 245 -6.10 13.56 16.59
N ASP A 246 -5.14 13.56 17.52
CA ASP A 246 -4.23 14.69 17.73
C ASP A 246 -3.36 14.98 16.49
N ARG A 247 -2.78 13.94 15.87
CA ARG A 247 -1.94 14.12 14.67
C ARG A 247 -2.74 14.57 13.44
N VAL A 248 -3.98 14.09 13.31
CA VAL A 248 -4.88 14.56 12.26
C VAL A 248 -5.26 16.02 12.51
N LYS A 249 -5.55 16.41 13.75
CA LYS A 249 -5.79 17.83 14.09
C LYS A 249 -4.60 18.71 13.71
N ASP A 250 -3.38 18.34 14.11
CA ASP A 250 -2.16 19.06 13.75
C ASP A 250 -2.00 19.21 12.23
N ALA A 251 -2.33 18.17 11.46
CA ALA A 251 -2.28 18.18 10.01
C ALA A 251 -3.26 19.20 9.38
N PHE A 252 -4.46 19.33 9.94
CA PHE A 252 -5.46 20.30 9.47
C PHE A 252 -5.12 21.74 9.89
N ASP A 253 -4.56 21.93 11.08
CA ASP A 253 -4.05 23.23 11.54
C ASP A 253 -2.87 23.69 10.67
N LEU A 254 -1.93 22.78 10.36
CA LEU A 254 -0.83 23.06 9.43
C LEU A 254 -1.35 23.45 8.03
N LYS A 255 -2.35 22.73 7.51
CA LYS A 255 -3.00 23.07 6.25
C LYS A 255 -3.53 24.51 6.27
N LYS A 256 -4.21 24.91 7.35
CA LYS A 256 -4.75 26.26 7.49
C LYS A 256 -3.64 27.32 7.50
N SER A 257 -2.57 27.11 8.27
CA SER A 257 -1.43 28.03 8.33
C SER A 257 -0.72 28.19 6.98
N ILE A 258 -0.53 27.10 6.23
CA ILE A 258 0.05 27.15 4.87
C ILE A 258 -0.85 27.97 3.95
N GLN A 259 -2.16 27.80 4.08
CA GLN A 259 -3.13 28.48 3.24
C GLN A 259 -3.16 29.99 3.52
N GLU A 260 -3.16 30.38 4.79
CA GLU A 260 -3.06 31.78 5.22
C GLU A 260 -1.77 32.44 4.73
N ALA A 261 -0.63 31.74 4.84
CA ALA A 261 0.65 32.24 4.33
C ALA A 261 0.65 32.43 2.80
N LYS A 262 0.02 31.51 2.07
CA LYS A 262 -0.12 31.60 0.59
C LYS A 262 -0.94 32.81 0.19
N TYR A 263 -2.08 33.06 0.83
CA TYR A 263 -2.90 34.24 0.55
C TYR A 263 -2.18 35.53 0.89
N PHE A 264 -1.53 35.60 2.06
CA PHE A 264 -0.74 36.76 2.46
C PHE A 264 0.38 37.09 1.45
N ALA A 265 1.10 36.07 0.97
CA ALA A 265 2.13 36.26 -0.05
C ALA A 265 1.57 36.77 -1.38
N GLN A 266 0.37 36.31 -1.79
CA GLN A 266 -0.33 36.79 -2.98
C GLN A 266 -0.77 38.25 -2.82
N ASP A 267 -1.32 38.62 -1.66
CA ASP A 267 -1.79 39.97 -1.39
C ASP A 267 -0.65 41.00 -1.35
N ILE A 268 0.49 40.65 -0.72
CA ILE A 268 1.69 41.49 -0.77
C ILE A 268 2.24 41.59 -2.19
N GLY A 269 2.34 40.46 -2.90
CA GLY A 269 2.84 40.43 -4.28
C GLY A 269 1.99 41.28 -5.23
N ALA A 270 0.66 41.20 -5.12
CA ALA A 270 -0.27 42.00 -5.90
C ALA A 270 -0.30 43.49 -5.49
N GLY A 271 -0.13 43.77 -4.20
CA GLY A 271 -0.09 45.14 -3.65
C GLY A 271 1.17 45.90 -4.07
N VAL A 272 2.35 45.32 -3.89
CA VAL A 272 3.62 45.97 -4.23
C VAL A 272 3.73 46.25 -5.74
N GLY A 273 3.25 45.34 -6.59
CA GLY A 273 3.25 45.54 -8.05
C GLY A 273 2.36 46.69 -8.52
N LYS A 274 1.14 46.82 -7.98
CA LYS A 274 0.20 47.89 -8.36
C LYS A 274 0.58 49.25 -7.76
N SER A 275 1.09 49.27 -6.52
CA SER A 275 1.57 50.49 -5.88
C SER A 275 2.80 51.08 -6.59
N PHE A 276 3.73 50.23 -7.03
CA PHE A 276 4.92 50.68 -7.74
C PHE A 276 4.60 51.15 -9.17
N GLN A 277 3.67 50.49 -9.86
CA GLN A 277 3.19 50.91 -11.18
C GLN A 277 2.40 52.22 -11.12
N GLY A 278 1.60 52.42 -10.06
CA GLY A 278 0.93 53.69 -9.78
C GLY A 278 1.91 54.84 -9.49
N LEU A 279 2.97 54.57 -8.71
CA LEU A 279 4.04 55.53 -8.44
C LEU A 279 4.83 55.89 -9.71
N MET A 280 5.22 54.90 -10.52
CA MET A 280 5.94 55.13 -11.78
C MET A 280 5.09 55.90 -12.80
N ASN A 281 3.80 55.61 -12.91
CA ASN A 281 2.90 56.35 -13.80
C ASN A 281 2.72 57.81 -13.34
N GLY A 282 2.63 58.06 -12.03
CA GLY A 282 2.59 59.42 -11.47
C GLY A 282 3.88 60.21 -11.67
N VAL A 283 5.04 59.55 -11.54
CA VAL A 283 6.37 60.16 -11.80
C VAL A 283 6.56 60.47 -13.29
N MET A 284 6.11 59.59 -14.20
CA MET A 284 6.17 59.83 -15.65
C MET A 284 5.23 60.96 -16.10
N GLN A 285 4.02 61.06 -15.53
CA GLN A 285 3.11 62.17 -15.82
C GLN A 285 3.67 63.52 -15.34
N THR A 286 4.24 63.57 -14.13
CA THR A 286 4.82 64.81 -13.59
C THR A 286 6.08 65.27 -14.34
N MET A 287 6.85 64.35 -14.94
CA MET A 287 7.97 64.69 -15.82
C MET A 287 7.52 65.19 -17.20
N SER A 288 6.43 64.65 -17.75
CA SER A 288 5.87 65.08 -19.03
C SER A 288 5.25 66.49 -18.95
N THR A 289 4.59 66.85 -17.84
CA THR A 289 4.00 68.19 -17.68
C THR A 289 5.03 69.30 -17.42
N ARG A 290 6.24 68.96 -16.93
CA ARG A 290 7.31 69.93 -16.64
C ARG A 290 8.21 70.25 -17.85
N GLY A 291 8.18 69.42 -18.90
CA GLY A 291 8.90 69.66 -20.16
C GLY A 291 8.20 70.57 -21.17
N GLY A 292 6.91 70.88 -20.97
CA GLY A 292 6.10 71.63 -21.94
C GLY A 292 6.00 73.15 -21.74
N ARG A 293 6.72 73.75 -20.77
CA ARG A 293 6.50 75.15 -20.35
C ARG A 293 7.68 76.10 -20.60
N SER A 294 8.52 75.83 -21.60
CA SER A 294 9.60 76.74 -22.00
C SER A 294 9.77 76.80 -23.53
N SER A 295 8.80 77.40 -24.23
CA SER A 295 9.03 78.03 -25.54
C SER A 295 7.87 78.95 -25.92
N SER A 296 7.91 80.20 -25.46
CA SER A 296 7.21 81.34 -26.08
C SER A 296 7.64 82.65 -25.40
N ALA A 297 8.84 83.12 -25.72
CA ALA A 297 9.23 84.52 -25.56
C ALA A 297 10.43 84.77 -26.48
N PHE A 298 10.14 85.27 -27.68
CA PHE A 298 10.81 86.33 -28.45
C PHE A 298 10.41 86.22 -29.92
#